data_AF-A0A7X4B0S7-F1
#
_entry.id   AF-A0A7X4B0S7-F1
#
_cell.length_a   1.000
_cell.length_b   1.000
_cell.length_c   1.000
_cell.angle_alpha   90.00
_cell.angle_beta   90.00
_cell.angle_gamma   90.00
#
_symmetry.space_group_name_H-M   'P 1'
#
loop_
_entity.id
_entity.type
_entity.pdbx_description
1 polymer ?
#
loop_
_entity_poly.entity_id
_entity_poly.type
_entity_poly.pdbx_seq_one_letter_code
_entity_poly.pdbx_strand_id
1 'polypeptide(L)'
;MTDIDKLKEDVAYVRAATDRSESVPFSSIYVLWAVIILLGYPISDFVEDKSWIRWYWLVATPVGFLLSMWLGSRASARIGQVDKERGMRWVKHWLAFVVAGVLGGLLVAGGKLTGSGIGAFSVLLLALSYFYAGLHLDRRLVPVGIVIGICFPVILYLPGYGSTASGVVISGALLVVAFLGKGKSDASI
;
A
#
# COMPACT_ATOMS: atom_id res chain seq x y z
N MET A 1 -8.84 16.02 46.57
CA MET A 1 -9.02 15.46 45.21
C MET A 1 -10.51 15.37 44.96
N THR A 2 -11.02 16.20 44.06
CA THR A 2 -12.44 16.34 43.77
C THR A 2 -12.85 15.31 42.71
N ASP A 3 -14.11 14.90 42.72
CA ASP A 3 -14.68 13.92 41.77
C ASP A 3 -14.47 14.32 40.29
N ILE A 4 -14.42 15.64 40.05
CA ILE A 4 -14.14 16.26 38.74
C ILE A 4 -12.71 15.98 38.26
N ASP A 5 -11.72 15.89 39.16
CA ASP A 5 -10.33 15.66 38.78
C ASP A 5 -10.14 14.20 38.35
N LYS A 6 -10.82 13.25 39.02
CA LYS A 6 -10.87 11.84 38.61
C LYS A 6 -11.54 11.67 37.25
N LEU A 7 -12.68 12.32 37.01
CA LEU A 7 -13.36 12.28 35.71
C LEU A 7 -12.47 12.78 34.56
N LYS A 8 -11.67 13.84 34.80
CA LYS A 8 -10.72 14.34 33.80
C LYS A 8 -9.60 13.34 33.52
N GLU A 9 -9.06 12.71 34.56
CA GLU A 9 -8.04 11.66 34.42
C GLU A 9 -8.60 10.43 33.68
N ASP A 10 -9.80 9.97 34.01
CA ASP A 10 -10.44 8.83 33.36
C ASP A 10 -10.72 9.11 31.88
N VAL A 11 -11.22 10.31 31.56
CA VAL A 11 -11.43 10.72 30.15
C VAL A 11 -10.10 10.84 29.41
N ALA A 12 -9.06 11.38 30.04
CA ALA A 12 -7.73 11.46 29.44
C ALA A 12 -7.13 10.07 29.22
N TYR A 13 -7.33 9.14 30.16
CA TYR A 13 -6.90 7.75 30.07
C TYR A 13 -7.64 7.02 28.94
N VAL A 14 -8.97 7.12 28.88
CA VAL A 14 -9.78 6.52 27.81
C VAL A 14 -9.39 7.09 26.45
N ARG A 15 -9.17 8.41 26.35
CA ARG A 15 -8.68 9.05 25.12
C ARG A 15 -7.31 8.52 24.72
N ALA A 16 -6.35 8.46 25.65
CA ALA A 16 -5.02 7.94 25.37
C ALA A 16 -5.02 6.45 24.99
N ALA A 17 -5.88 5.64 25.62
CA ALA A 17 -6.07 4.22 25.29
C ALA A 17 -6.69 4.05 23.89
N THR A 18 -7.65 4.91 23.55
CA THR A 18 -8.29 4.95 22.22
C THR A 18 -7.28 5.36 21.14
N ASP A 19 -6.53 6.44 21.37
CA ASP A 19 -5.48 6.94 20.47
C ASP A 19 -4.37 5.90 20.23
N ARG A 20 -3.98 5.14 21.26
CA ARG A 20 -3.02 4.02 21.11
C ARG A 20 -3.57 2.90 20.25
N SER A 21 -4.85 2.53 20.44
CA SER A 21 -5.49 1.46 19.67
C SER A 21 -5.66 1.80 18.18
N GLU A 22 -5.83 3.09 17.83
CA GLU A 22 -5.91 3.56 16.45
C GLU A 22 -4.59 3.47 15.67
N SER A 23 -3.48 3.29 16.38
CA SER A 23 -2.12 3.33 15.82
C SER A 23 -1.57 1.98 15.35
N VAL A 24 -2.28 0.87 15.63
CA VAL A 24 -1.82 -0.49 15.32
C VAL A 24 -1.81 -0.68 13.80
N PRO A 25 -0.63 -0.78 13.16
CA PRO A 25 -0.55 -0.94 11.72
C PRO A 25 -1.10 -2.30 11.29
N PHE A 26 -1.82 -2.32 10.17
CA PHE A 26 -2.21 -3.55 9.47
C PHE A 26 -1.00 -4.16 8.74
N SER A 27 0.04 -4.56 9.47
CA SER A 27 1.31 -5.08 8.93
C SER A 27 1.12 -6.23 7.93
N SER A 28 0.07 -7.04 8.09
CA SER A 28 -0.26 -8.14 7.18
C SER A 28 -0.58 -7.68 5.75
N ILE A 29 -1.20 -6.50 5.59
CA ILE A 29 -1.53 -5.95 4.27
C ILE A 29 -0.25 -5.55 3.53
N TYR A 30 0.70 -4.92 4.23
CA TYR A 30 1.99 -4.56 3.64
C TYR A 30 2.81 -5.80 3.24
N VAL A 31 2.80 -6.85 4.08
CA VAL A 31 3.46 -8.13 3.75
C VAL A 31 2.81 -8.79 2.53
N LEU A 32 1.47 -8.81 2.46
CA LEU A 32 0.73 -9.36 1.32
C LEU A 32 1.17 -8.69 0.01
N TRP A 33 1.15 -7.35 -0.04
CA TRP A 33 1.54 -6.61 -1.24
C TRP A 33 3.03 -6.71 -1.55
N ALA A 34 3.89 -6.80 -0.54
CA ALA A 34 5.31 -7.07 -0.74
C ALA A 34 5.53 -8.41 -1.47
N VAL A 35 4.83 -9.48 -1.07
CA VAL A 35 4.93 -10.79 -1.74
C VAL A 35 4.39 -10.72 -3.17
N ILE A 36 3.23 -10.10 -3.38
CA ILE A 36 2.64 -9.96 -4.72
C ILE A 36 3.57 -9.17 -5.65
N ILE A 37 4.18 -8.10 -5.17
CA ILE A 37 5.10 -7.27 -5.96
C ILE A 37 6.41 -8.01 -6.25
N LEU A 38 6.98 -8.67 -5.24
CA LEU A 38 8.22 -9.42 -5.38
C LEU A 38 8.10 -10.56 -6.40
N LEU A 39 6.93 -11.19 -6.52
CA LEU A 39 6.69 -12.23 -7.53
C LEU A 39 6.32 -11.65 -8.89
N GLY A 40 5.54 -10.57 -8.94
CA GLY A 40 5.01 -10.03 -10.20
C GLY A 40 6.03 -9.28 -11.06
N TYR A 41 6.91 -8.51 -10.43
CA TYR A 41 7.87 -7.68 -11.15
C TYR A 41 8.95 -8.50 -11.89
N PRO A 42 9.55 -9.56 -11.30
CA PRO A 42 10.51 -10.40 -12.02
C PRO A 42 9.94 -11.10 -13.26
N ILE A 43 8.63 -11.43 -13.27
CA ILE A 43 7.97 -12.00 -14.46
C ILE A 43 8.12 -11.05 -15.67
N SER A 44 8.16 -9.74 -15.44
CA SER A 44 8.27 -8.75 -16.52
C SER A 44 9.61 -8.82 -17.26
N ASP A 45 10.67 -9.17 -16.54
CA ASP A 45 12.04 -9.20 -17.06
C ASP A 45 12.44 -10.61 -17.54
N PHE A 46 12.06 -11.66 -16.81
CA PHE A 46 12.55 -13.03 -17.06
C PHE A 46 11.61 -13.90 -17.91
N VAL A 47 10.33 -13.54 -18.05
CA VAL A 47 9.38 -14.33 -18.86
C VAL A 47 9.24 -13.70 -20.24
N GLU A 48 9.56 -14.48 -21.27
CA GLU A 48 9.46 -14.08 -22.68
C GLU A 48 8.00 -13.90 -23.11
N ASP A 49 7.13 -14.82 -22.71
CA ASP A 49 5.70 -14.73 -22.96
C ASP A 49 5.03 -13.69 -22.04
N LYS A 50 4.86 -12.48 -22.59
CA LYS A 50 4.24 -11.34 -21.91
C LYS A 50 2.76 -11.55 -21.57
N SER A 51 2.12 -12.62 -22.04
CA SER A 51 0.75 -12.97 -21.62
C SER A 51 0.68 -13.31 -20.13
N TRP A 52 1.72 -13.96 -19.58
CA TRP A 52 1.81 -14.31 -18.15
C TRP A 52 1.75 -13.09 -17.23
N ILE A 53 2.38 -11.98 -17.64
CA ILE A 53 2.35 -10.72 -16.88
C ILE A 53 0.90 -10.23 -16.75
N ARG A 54 0.15 -10.26 -17.86
CA ARG A 54 -1.26 -9.82 -17.88
C ARG A 54 -2.11 -10.69 -16.97
N TRP A 55 -1.98 -12.00 -17.09
CA TRP A 55 -2.74 -12.94 -16.26
C TRP A 55 -2.38 -12.84 -14.78
N TYR A 56 -1.10 -12.70 -14.46
CA TYR A 56 -0.63 -12.51 -13.10
C TYR A 56 -1.30 -11.29 -12.46
N TRP A 57 -1.20 -10.12 -13.09
CA TRP A 57 -1.78 -8.89 -12.51
C TRP A 57 -3.31 -8.88 -12.53
N LEU A 58 -3.94 -9.55 -13.51
CA LEU A 58 -5.40 -9.71 -13.58
C LEU A 58 -5.94 -10.54 -12.41
N VAL A 59 -5.19 -11.52 -11.92
CA VAL A 59 -5.59 -12.38 -10.79
C VAL A 59 -5.08 -11.84 -9.45
N ALA A 60 -3.79 -11.50 -9.37
CA ALA A 60 -3.14 -11.08 -8.14
C ALA A 60 -3.70 -9.77 -7.58
N THR A 61 -4.08 -8.81 -8.43
CA THR A 61 -4.64 -7.52 -7.97
C THR A 61 -6.01 -7.69 -7.31
N PRO A 62 -7.02 -8.33 -7.94
CA PRO A 62 -8.30 -8.60 -7.28
C PRO A 62 -8.17 -9.45 -6.01
N VAL A 63 -7.36 -10.52 -6.05
CA VAL A 63 -7.13 -11.37 -4.88
C VAL A 63 -6.46 -10.58 -3.76
N GLY A 64 -5.42 -9.80 -4.07
CA GLY A 64 -4.75 -8.92 -3.12
C GLY A 64 -5.68 -7.89 -2.50
N PHE A 65 -6.58 -7.31 -3.30
CA PHE A 65 -7.59 -6.37 -2.82
C PHE A 65 -8.62 -7.02 -1.89
N LEU A 66 -9.19 -8.17 -2.27
CA LEU A 66 -10.13 -8.94 -1.44
C LEU A 66 -9.49 -9.38 -0.12
N LEU A 67 -8.26 -9.90 -0.16
CA LEU A 67 -7.51 -10.27 1.03
C LEU A 67 -7.19 -9.05 1.91
N SER A 68 -6.88 -7.90 1.31
CA SER A 68 -6.66 -6.65 2.06
C SER A 68 -7.93 -6.22 2.81
N MET A 69 -9.10 -6.31 2.18
CA MET A 69 -10.39 -6.02 2.85
C MET A 69 -10.70 -7.02 3.97
N TRP A 70 -10.44 -8.30 3.75
CA TRP A 70 -10.63 -9.33 4.78
C TRP A 70 -9.67 -9.16 5.96
N LEU A 71 -8.39 -8.89 5.70
CA LEU A 71 -7.39 -8.62 6.75
C LEU A 71 -7.72 -7.35 7.52
N GLY A 72 -8.11 -6.29 6.82
CA GLY A 72 -8.53 -5.02 7.42
C GLY A 72 -9.74 -5.20 8.33
N SER A 73 -10.81 -5.82 7.83
CA SER A 73 -12.03 -6.07 8.61
C SER A 73 -11.78 -6.97 9.83
N ARG A 74 -10.99 -8.04 9.69
CA ARG A 74 -10.60 -8.92 10.81
C ARG A 74 -9.80 -8.16 11.87
N ALA A 75 -8.88 -7.30 11.45
CA ALA A 75 -8.05 -6.54 12.38
C ALA A 75 -8.85 -5.42 13.08
N SER A 76 -9.71 -4.69 12.34
CA SER A 76 -10.66 -3.73 12.91
C SER A 76 -11.60 -4.37 13.93
N ALA A 77 -12.14 -5.55 13.63
CA ALA A 77 -13.00 -6.29 14.54
C ALA A 77 -12.28 -6.69 15.85
N ARG A 78 -10.98 -7.04 15.78
CA ARG A 78 -10.17 -7.39 16.96
C ARG A 78 -9.89 -6.20 17.87
N ILE A 79 -9.81 -5.00 17.31
CA ILE A 79 -9.52 -3.75 18.04
C ILE A 79 -10.84 -3.12 18.54
N GLY A 80 -12.00 -3.66 18.14
CA GLY A 80 -13.31 -3.11 18.52
C GLY A 80 -13.63 -1.76 17.86
N GLN A 81 -12.83 -1.34 16.88
CA GLN A 81 -12.96 -0.06 16.20
C GLN A 81 -13.43 -0.27 14.77
N VAL A 82 -14.67 0.14 14.48
CA VAL A 82 -15.23 0.16 13.13
C VAL A 82 -15.53 1.61 12.75
N ASP A 83 -14.51 2.31 12.27
CA ASP A 83 -14.68 3.62 11.63
C ASP A 83 -14.98 3.43 10.14
N LYS A 84 -16.26 3.49 9.79
CA LYS A 84 -16.74 3.37 8.41
C LYS A 84 -16.27 4.53 7.53
N GLU A 85 -16.11 5.73 8.10
CA GLU A 85 -15.71 6.90 7.32
C GLU A 85 -14.24 6.78 6.91
N ARG A 86 -13.36 6.40 7.84
CA ARG A 86 -11.95 6.12 7.53
C ARG A 86 -11.82 5.00 6.51
N GLY A 87 -12.57 3.91 6.65
CA GLY A 87 -12.62 2.84 5.65
C GLY A 87 -13.03 3.31 4.26
N MET A 88 -14.06 4.16 4.18
CA MET A 88 -14.53 4.72 2.91
C MET A 88 -13.49 5.63 2.24
N ARG A 89 -12.69 6.39 3.02
CA ARG A 89 -11.58 7.20 2.47
C ARG A 89 -10.52 6.32 1.82
N TRP A 90 -10.15 5.21 2.46
CA TRP A 90 -9.24 4.21 1.87
C TRP A 90 -9.81 3.60 0.58
N VAL A 91 -11.08 3.22 0.58
CA VAL A 91 -11.75 2.65 -0.61
C VAL A 91 -11.74 3.65 -1.77
N LYS A 92 -12.15 4.91 -1.52
CA LYS A 92 -12.15 5.97 -2.55
C LYS A 92 -10.75 6.22 -3.12
N HIS A 93 -9.73 6.23 -2.26
CA HIS A 93 -8.34 6.42 -2.66
C HIS A 93 -7.85 5.31 -3.59
N TRP A 94 -8.05 4.05 -3.20
CA TRP A 94 -7.65 2.91 -4.04
C TRP A 94 -8.53 2.74 -5.29
N LEU A 95 -9.80 3.14 -5.23
CA LEU A 95 -10.67 3.17 -6.41
C LEU A 95 -10.13 4.15 -7.45
N ALA A 96 -9.66 5.33 -7.04
CA ALA A 96 -9.03 6.30 -7.95
C ALA A 96 -7.78 5.71 -8.64
N PHE A 97 -6.94 4.97 -7.89
CA PHE A 97 -5.81 4.23 -8.45
C PHE A 97 -6.26 3.20 -9.50
N VAL A 98 -7.27 2.39 -9.18
CA VAL A 98 -7.79 1.36 -10.11
C VAL A 98 -8.35 2.00 -11.38
N VAL A 99 -9.14 3.07 -11.26
CA VAL A 99 -9.70 3.80 -12.41
C VAL A 99 -8.57 4.35 -13.28
N ALA A 100 -7.56 4.98 -12.71
CA ALA A 100 -6.40 5.47 -13.46
C ALA A 100 -5.63 4.33 -14.15
N GLY A 101 -5.50 3.16 -13.51
CA GLY A 101 -4.91 1.97 -14.13
C GLY A 101 -5.70 1.46 -15.34
N VAL A 102 -7.03 1.41 -15.24
CA VAL A 102 -7.92 1.05 -16.36
C VAL A 102 -7.77 2.03 -17.52
N LEU A 103 -7.75 3.34 -17.23
CA LEU A 103 -7.52 4.37 -18.25
C LEU A 103 -6.15 4.21 -18.92
N GLY A 104 -5.10 3.88 -18.16
CA GLY A 104 -3.79 3.53 -18.70
C GLY A 104 -3.83 2.30 -19.63
N GLY A 105 -4.59 1.27 -19.27
CA GLY A 105 -4.83 0.10 -20.12
C GLY A 105 -5.53 0.46 -21.44
N LEU A 106 -6.50 1.37 -21.41
CA LEU A 106 -7.16 1.88 -22.62
C LEU A 106 -6.20 2.65 -23.53
N LEU A 107 -5.22 3.38 -22.97
CA LEU A 107 -4.17 4.03 -23.77
C LEU A 107 -3.30 3.02 -24.51
N VAL A 108 -3.01 1.87 -23.90
CA VAL A 108 -2.30 0.76 -24.56
C VAL A 108 -3.15 0.16 -25.67
N ALA A 109 -4.42 -0.14 -25.38
CA ALA A 109 -5.35 -0.69 -26.37
C ALA A 109 -5.55 0.25 -27.59
N GLY A 110 -5.55 1.56 -27.36
CA GLY A 110 -5.61 2.59 -28.40
C GLY A 110 -4.28 2.90 -29.11
N GLY A 111 -3.20 2.16 -28.80
CA GLY A 111 -1.88 2.36 -29.40
C GLY A 111 -1.19 3.68 -29.01
N LYS A 112 -1.66 4.36 -27.97
CA LYS A 112 -1.08 5.62 -27.46
C LYS A 112 0.04 5.38 -26.44
N LEU A 113 0.11 4.18 -25.87
CA LEU A 113 1.14 3.77 -24.92
C LEU A 113 1.66 2.38 -25.29
N THR A 114 2.98 2.22 -25.26
CA THR A 114 3.61 0.91 -25.51
C THR A 114 3.45 -0.02 -24.30
N GLY A 115 3.65 -1.32 -24.52
CA GLY A 115 3.70 -2.31 -23.44
C GLY A 115 4.87 -2.11 -22.45
N SER A 116 5.93 -1.38 -22.83
CA SER A 116 6.97 -0.94 -21.89
C SER A 116 6.53 0.33 -21.14
N GLY A 117 5.86 1.25 -21.83
CA GLY A 117 5.34 2.49 -21.27
C GLY A 117 4.30 2.26 -20.17
N ILE A 118 3.49 1.19 -20.24
CA ILE A 118 2.52 0.85 -19.19
C ILE A 118 3.19 0.45 -17.87
N GLY A 119 4.38 -0.17 -17.92
CA GLY A 119 5.12 -0.54 -16.70
C GLY A 119 5.58 0.70 -15.94
N ALA A 120 6.23 1.63 -16.65
CA ALA A 120 6.64 2.91 -16.08
C ALA A 120 5.44 3.74 -15.60
N PHE A 121 4.36 3.80 -16.39
CA PHE A 121 3.10 4.44 -16.00
C PHE A 121 2.53 3.85 -14.71
N SER A 122 2.53 2.52 -14.58
CA SER A 122 2.00 1.83 -13.40
C SER A 122 2.82 2.12 -12.14
N VAL A 123 4.15 2.16 -12.23
CA VAL A 123 5.02 2.54 -11.11
C VAL A 123 4.82 4.00 -10.71
N LEU A 124 4.71 4.92 -11.68
CA LEU A 124 4.42 6.32 -11.39
C LEU A 124 3.07 6.46 -10.68
N LEU A 125 2.05 5.78 -11.18
CA LEU A 125 0.72 5.81 -10.60
C LEU A 125 0.72 5.22 -9.18
N LEU A 126 1.48 4.15 -8.95
CA LEU A 126 1.66 3.54 -7.63
C LEU A 126 2.39 4.50 -6.68
N ALA A 127 3.46 5.17 -7.14
CA ALA A 127 4.22 6.14 -6.35
C ALA A 127 3.32 7.28 -5.86
N LEU A 128 2.56 7.89 -6.78
CA LEU A 128 1.62 8.95 -6.45
C LEU A 128 0.53 8.46 -5.50
N SER A 129 -0.01 7.27 -5.73
CA SER A 129 -1.06 6.70 -4.87
C SER A 129 -0.57 6.47 -3.44
N TYR A 130 0.64 5.91 -3.26
CA TYR A 130 1.22 5.75 -1.93
C TYR A 130 1.57 7.10 -1.29
N PHE A 131 2.09 8.06 -2.06
CA PHE A 131 2.43 9.38 -1.56
C PHE A 131 1.19 10.16 -1.10
N TYR A 132 0.11 10.19 -1.89
CA TYR A 132 -1.14 10.85 -1.52
C TYR A 132 -1.86 10.14 -0.38
N ALA A 133 -1.83 8.80 -0.34
CA ALA A 133 -2.28 8.06 0.85
C ALA A 133 -1.47 8.47 2.08
N GLY A 134 -0.16 8.69 1.89
CA GLY A 134 0.75 9.29 2.86
C GLY A 134 0.27 10.62 3.43
N LEU A 135 -0.12 11.53 2.56
CA LEU A 135 -0.53 12.88 2.95
C LEU A 135 -1.92 12.92 3.61
N HIS A 136 -2.85 12.06 3.20
CA HIS A 136 -4.25 12.16 3.60
C HIS A 136 -4.76 11.06 4.54
N LEU A 137 -4.08 9.90 4.61
CA LEU A 137 -4.57 8.71 5.33
C LEU A 137 -3.59 8.19 6.38
N ASP A 138 -2.34 7.91 6.00
CA ASP A 138 -1.30 7.40 6.90
C ASP A 138 0.08 7.90 6.48
N ARG A 139 0.65 8.83 7.27
CA ARG A 139 1.95 9.48 7.02
C ARG A 139 3.11 8.49 6.84
N ARG A 140 2.99 7.26 7.32
CA ARG A 140 3.98 6.19 7.12
C ARG A 140 4.15 5.81 5.65
N LEU A 141 3.16 6.10 4.80
CA LEU A 141 3.21 5.81 3.36
C LEU A 141 3.94 6.87 2.52
N VAL A 142 4.17 8.07 3.05
CA VAL A 142 4.94 9.11 2.35
C VAL A 142 6.32 8.61 1.90
N PRO A 143 7.18 8.05 2.78
CA PRO A 143 8.47 7.54 2.35
C PRO A 143 8.34 6.38 1.37
N VAL A 144 7.31 5.54 1.50
CA VAL A 144 7.04 4.44 0.55
C VAL A 144 6.75 4.99 -0.85
N GLY A 145 5.90 6.01 -0.95
CA GLY A 145 5.60 6.68 -2.21
C GLY A 145 6.82 7.32 -2.85
N ILE A 146 7.69 7.95 -2.06
CA ILE A 146 8.96 8.52 -2.55
C ILE A 146 9.88 7.42 -3.10
N VAL A 147 10.03 6.30 -2.36
CA VAL A 147 10.88 5.17 -2.79
C VAL A 147 10.34 4.52 -4.08
N ILE A 148 9.02 4.32 -4.19
CA ILE A 148 8.39 3.85 -5.44
C ILE A 148 8.63 4.88 -6.56
N GLY A 149 8.57 6.19 -6.26
CA GLY A 149 8.86 7.25 -7.22
C GLY A 149 10.27 7.18 -7.80
N ILE A 150 11.27 6.81 -6.99
CA ILE A 150 12.65 6.57 -7.46
C ILE A 150 12.72 5.35 -8.39
N CYS A 151 11.82 4.37 -8.26
CA CYS A 151 11.77 3.22 -9.16
C CYS A 151 11.29 3.58 -10.58
N PHE A 152 10.62 4.72 -10.77
CA PHE A 152 10.17 5.17 -12.09
C PHE A 152 11.35 5.37 -13.07
N PRO A 153 12.38 6.19 -12.77
CA PRO A 153 13.55 6.28 -13.66
C PRO A 153 14.32 4.96 -13.75
N VAL A 154 14.30 4.10 -12.72
CA VAL A 154 14.95 2.78 -12.79
C VAL A 154 14.34 1.92 -13.91
N ILE A 155 13.00 1.87 -14.02
CA ILE A 155 12.34 1.15 -15.12
C ILE A 155 12.68 1.74 -16.49
N LEU A 156 12.83 3.07 -16.59
CA LEU A 156 13.11 3.72 -17.87
C LEU A 156 14.56 3.56 -18.33
N TYR A 157 15.52 3.59 -17.41
CA TYR A 157 16.94 3.70 -17.73
C TYR A 157 17.76 2.44 -17.42
N LEU A 158 17.19 1.42 -16.76
CA LEU A 158 17.85 0.14 -16.52
C LEU A 158 17.23 -0.98 -17.38
N PRO A 159 17.69 -1.15 -18.64
CA PRO A 159 17.16 -2.17 -19.52
C PRO A 159 17.43 -3.58 -18.96
N GLY A 160 16.46 -4.48 -19.12
CA GLY A 160 16.56 -5.89 -18.76
C GLY A 160 16.27 -6.23 -17.30
N TYR A 161 16.59 -5.36 -16.35
CA TYR A 161 16.40 -5.63 -14.90
C TYR A 161 15.61 -4.56 -14.14
N GLY A 162 15.15 -3.52 -14.84
CA GLY A 162 14.46 -2.37 -14.21
C GLY A 162 13.21 -2.79 -13.43
N SER A 163 12.44 -3.76 -13.93
CA SER A 163 11.24 -4.25 -13.23
C SER A 163 11.64 -5.00 -11.97
N THR A 164 12.53 -5.98 -12.07
CA THR A 164 13.00 -6.83 -10.96
C THR A 164 13.61 -5.98 -9.85
N ALA A 165 14.51 -5.06 -10.19
CA ALA A 165 15.12 -4.13 -9.24
C ALA A 165 14.06 -3.30 -8.51
N SER A 166 13.09 -2.75 -9.26
CA SER A 166 11.97 -2.00 -8.68
C SER A 166 11.12 -2.89 -7.77
N GLY A 167 10.80 -4.11 -8.19
CA GLY A 167 10.06 -5.08 -7.38
C GLY A 167 10.71 -5.37 -6.04
N VAL A 168 12.03 -5.58 -6.02
CA VAL A 168 12.81 -5.79 -4.79
C VAL A 168 12.77 -4.55 -3.89
N VAL A 169 13.00 -3.36 -4.45
CA VAL A 169 13.00 -2.10 -3.69
C VAL A 169 11.64 -1.80 -3.08
N ILE A 170 10.57 -1.92 -3.87
CA ILE A 170 9.20 -1.66 -3.42
C ILE A 170 8.80 -2.67 -2.34
N SER A 171 9.08 -3.96 -2.55
CA SER A 171 8.79 -5.00 -1.56
C SER A 171 9.55 -4.77 -0.26
N GLY A 172 10.83 -4.41 -0.35
CA GLY A 172 11.65 -4.04 0.81
C GLY A 172 11.06 -2.86 1.58
N ALA A 173 10.65 -1.80 0.88
CA ALA A 173 10.01 -0.63 1.50
C ALA A 173 8.72 -0.99 2.24
N LEU A 174 7.88 -1.84 1.65
CA LEU A 174 6.64 -2.31 2.29
C LEU A 174 6.93 -3.18 3.52
N LEU A 175 7.91 -4.08 3.45
CA LEU A 175 8.31 -4.91 4.60
C LEU A 175 8.89 -4.05 5.74
N VAL A 176 9.70 -3.04 5.41
CA VAL A 176 10.23 -2.08 6.39
C VAL A 176 9.08 -1.39 7.13
N VAL A 177 8.06 -0.91 6.43
CA VAL A 177 6.87 -0.33 7.09
C VAL A 177 6.09 -1.37 7.91
N ALA A 178 5.97 -2.61 7.40
CA ALA A 178 5.28 -3.70 8.11
C ALA A 178 5.93 -4.02 9.46
N PHE A 179 7.27 -4.05 9.53
CA PHE A 179 8.02 -4.46 10.73
C PHE A 179 8.39 -3.29 11.64
N LEU A 180 8.80 -2.13 11.09
CA LEU A 180 9.09 -0.95 11.92
C LEU A 180 7.82 -0.35 12.54
N GLY A 181 6.65 -0.60 11.94
CA GLY A 181 5.36 -0.24 12.52
C GLY A 181 5.04 -0.96 13.84
N LYS A 182 5.66 -2.13 14.12
CA LYS A 182 5.46 -2.86 15.40
C LYS A 182 6.28 -2.28 16.56
N GLY A 183 7.44 -1.68 16.29
CA GLY A 183 8.46 -1.45 17.33
C GLY A 183 8.26 -0.26 18.27
N LYS A 184 7.29 0.63 18.04
CA LYS A 184 7.09 1.82 18.89
C LYS A 184 6.03 1.66 20.00
N SER A 185 5.27 0.56 20.02
CA SER A 185 4.22 0.36 21.04
C SER A 185 4.70 -0.41 22.28
N ASP A 186 5.81 -1.13 22.19
CA ASP A 186 6.24 -2.08 23.24
C ASP A 186 7.45 -1.60 24.07
N ALA A 187 8.02 -0.44 23.76
CA ALA A 187 9.27 0.05 24.38
C ALA A 187 9.07 1.16 25.44
N SER A 188 7.84 1.38 25.90
CA SER A 188 7.55 2.28 27.02
C SER A 188 6.70 1.55 28.06
N ILE A 189 7.35 0.66 28.81
CA ILE A 189 6.92 0.20 30.13
C ILE A 189 7.96 0.68 31.12
#